data_AF-A0A2N8P5H4-F1
#
_entry.id   AF-A0A2N8P5H4-F1
#
_cell.length_a   1.000
_cell.length_b   1.000
_cell.length_c   1.000
_cell.angle_alpha   90.00
_cell.angle_beta   90.00
_cell.angle_gamma   90.00
#
_symmetry.space_group_name_H-M   'P 1'
#
loop_
_entity.id
_entity.type
_entity.pdbx_description
1 polymer ?
#
loop_
_entity_poly.entity_id
_entity_poly.type
_entity_poly.pdbx_seq_one_letter_code
_entity_poly.pdbx_strand_id
1 'polypeptide(L)' 'MAREAVAAKPSTGGGQGGPAAEPAYTAPDSSMSIEYDMPAEDDPDLVDSALSGHELIVRELGATVLEEFDNE' A
#
# COMPACT_ATOMS: atom_id res chain seq x y z
N MET A 1 -31.32 33.80 26.95
CA MET A 1 -30.46 33.91 25.77
C MET A 1 -29.94 35.34 25.71
N ALA A 2 -28.61 35.52 25.63
CA ALA A 2 -27.87 36.71 25.16
C ALA A 2 -26.56 36.84 25.96
N ARG A 3 -25.47 36.31 25.40
CA ARG A 3 -24.11 36.75 25.73
C ARG A 3 -23.58 37.41 24.47
N GLU A 4 -23.52 38.73 24.47
CA GLU A 4 -22.75 39.48 23.49
C GLU A 4 -21.66 40.22 24.25
N ALA A 5 -20.41 39.95 23.88
CA ALA A 5 -19.25 40.70 24.31
C ALA A 5 -18.28 40.78 23.13
N VAL A 6 -18.32 41.95 22.49
CA VAL A 6 -17.22 42.76 21.96
C VAL A 6 -15.89 42.06 21.61
N ALA A 7 -15.52 42.28 20.35
CA ALA A 7 -14.28 41.94 19.68
C ALA A 7 -13.00 42.49 20.35
N ALA A 8 -11.90 41.76 20.16
CA ALA A 8 -10.55 42.32 20.20
C ALA A 8 -9.72 41.75 19.03
N LYS A 9 -9.17 42.64 18.22
CA LYS A 9 -8.05 42.43 17.28
C LYS A 9 -7.22 43.73 17.27
N PRO A 10 -5.95 43.74 16.84
CA PRO A 10 -4.94 42.68 16.74
C PRO A 10 -3.63 43.09 17.50
N SER A 11 -2.64 42.20 17.62
CA SER A 11 -1.26 42.66 17.79
C SER A 11 -0.35 41.81 16.91
N THR A 12 0.06 42.42 15.80
CA THR A 12 1.11 41.97 14.90
C THR A 12 2.46 42.25 15.55
N GLY A 13 3.06 41.23 16.16
CA GLY A 13 4.43 41.24 16.66
C GLY A 13 5.40 40.72 15.60
N GLY A 14 6.45 41.50 15.34
CA GLY A 14 7.37 41.39 14.21
C GLY A 14 8.16 40.10 14.11
N GLY A 15 8.52 39.78 12.85
CA GLY A 15 9.25 38.59 12.47
C GLY A 15 10.69 38.55 12.97
N GLN A 16 11.07 37.36 13.43
CA GLN A 16 12.45 36.91 13.40
C GLN A 16 12.56 35.89 12.27
N GLY A 17 13.39 36.21 11.26
CA GLY A 17 13.67 35.33 10.14
C GLY A 17 14.41 34.09 10.63
N GLY A 18 13.67 33.00 10.83
CA GLY A 18 14.21 31.67 11.03
C GLY A 18 14.78 31.09 9.72
N PRO A 19 15.47 29.93 9.79
CA PRO A 19 16.00 29.26 8.61
C PRO A 19 14.89 29.01 7.58
N ALA A 20 15.20 29.15 6.29
CA ALA A 20 14.27 28.85 5.21
C ALA A 20 13.80 27.39 5.35
N ALA A 21 12.48 27.18 5.33
CA ALA A 21 11.91 25.84 5.44
C ALA A 21 12.38 25.00 4.24
N GLU A 22 12.97 23.83 4.53
CA GLU A 22 13.29 22.86 3.49
C GLU A 22 11.99 22.34 2.84
N PRO A 23 12.00 22.01 1.54
CA PRO A 23 10.83 21.43 0.89
C PRO A 23 10.44 20.14 1.64
N ALA A 24 9.20 20.10 2.12
CA ALA A 24 8.68 18.94 2.81
C ALA A 24 8.70 17.72 1.86
N TYR A 25 9.28 16.62 2.31
CA TYR A 25 9.18 15.35 1.60
C TYR A 25 7.71 14.89 1.62
N THR A 26 7.08 14.86 0.45
CA THR A 26 5.82 14.16 0.24
C THR A 26 6.14 12.68 0.04
N ALA A 27 5.71 11.84 0.98
CA ALA A 27 5.76 10.40 0.79
C ALA A 27 4.94 10.03 -0.47
N PRO A 28 5.43 9.09 -1.30
CA PRO A 28 4.64 8.60 -2.42
C PRO A 28 3.30 8.06 -1.92
N ASP A 29 2.25 8.27 -2.72
CA ASP A 29 0.92 7.74 -2.42
C ASP A 29 0.97 6.24 -2.14
N SER A 30 0.12 5.83 -1.20
CA SER A 30 0.09 4.52 -0.56
C SER A 30 0.39 3.38 -1.52
N SER A 31 1.35 2.53 -1.14
CA SER A 31 1.56 1.21 -1.73
C SER A 31 0.21 0.53 -1.95
N MET A 32 -0.04 0.04 -3.17
CA MET A 32 -1.19 -0.81 -3.47
C MET A 32 -1.31 -1.85 -2.36
N SER A 33 -2.47 -1.90 -1.69
CA SER A 33 -2.68 -2.89 -0.62
C SER A 33 -2.55 -4.30 -1.22
N ILE A 34 -2.06 -5.26 -0.43
CA ILE A 34 -1.88 -6.65 -0.86
C ILE A 34 -3.17 -7.32 -1.36
N GLU A 35 -4.33 -6.82 -0.92
CA GLU A 35 -5.66 -7.23 -1.38
C GLU A 35 -5.91 -6.94 -2.86
N TYR A 36 -5.16 -6.01 -3.46
CA TYR A 36 -5.25 -5.64 -4.88
C TYR A 36 -4.15 -6.27 -5.76
N ASP A 37 -3.29 -7.12 -5.18
CA ASP A 37 -2.17 -7.80 -5.87
C ASP A 37 -2.52 -9.23 -6.30
N MET A 38 -3.80 -9.62 -6.20
CA MET A 38 -4.29 -10.91 -6.68
C MET A 38 -5.09 -10.74 -7.99
N PRO A 39 -4.99 -11.70 -8.92
CA PRO A 39 -5.78 -11.68 -10.16
C PRO A 39 -7.28 -11.74 -9.84
N ALA A 40 -8.09 -11.07 -10.67
CA ALA A 40 -9.54 -11.06 -10.53
C ALA A 40 -10.14 -12.39 -11.02
N GLU A 41 -11.13 -12.92 -10.30
CA GLU A 41 -11.77 -14.21 -10.61
C GLU A 41 -12.49 -14.24 -11.98
N ASP A 42 -12.86 -13.06 -12.51
CA ASP A 42 -13.54 -12.91 -13.79
C ASP A 42 -12.58 -12.71 -14.99
N ASP A 43 -11.26 -12.85 -14.81
CA ASP A 43 -10.32 -12.69 -15.93
C ASP A 43 -10.49 -13.85 -16.94
N PRO A 44 -10.75 -13.57 -18.23
CA PRO A 44 -10.95 -14.61 -19.25
C PRO A 44 -9.76 -15.55 -19.46
N ASP A 45 -8.55 -15.17 -19.04
CA ASP A 45 -7.37 -16.04 -19.08
C ASP A 45 -7.11 -16.81 -17.78
N LEU A 46 -7.86 -16.49 -16.71
CA LEU A 46 -7.74 -17.16 -15.44
C LEU A 46 -8.35 -18.55 -15.56
N VAL A 47 -7.51 -19.56 -15.33
CA VAL A 47 -7.93 -20.95 -15.30
C VAL A 47 -8.26 -21.35 -13.87
N ASP A 48 -9.49 -21.81 -13.62
CA ASP A 48 -9.92 -22.32 -12.30
C ASP A 48 -9.08 -23.51 -11.81
N SER A 49 -8.38 -24.16 -12.74
CA SER A 49 -7.44 -25.24 -12.46
C SER A 49 -6.00 -24.74 -12.30
N ALA A 50 -5.80 -23.51 -11.80
CA ALA A 50 -4.47 -22.96 -11.56
C ALA A 50 -3.68 -23.97 -10.72
N LEU A 51 -2.76 -24.66 -11.38
CA LEU A 51 -1.96 -25.69 -10.76
C LEU A 51 -1.08 -25.02 -9.70
N SER A 52 -0.86 -25.72 -8.58
CA SER A 52 0.18 -25.28 -7.65
C SER A 52 1.50 -25.17 -8.41
N GLY A 53 2.36 -24.21 -8.06
CA GLY A 53 3.66 -24.04 -8.71
C GLY A 53 4.45 -25.36 -8.76
N HIS A 54 4.30 -26.20 -7.73
CA HIS A 54 4.85 -27.55 -7.69
C HIS A 54 4.35 -28.46 -8.83
N GLU A 55 3.03 -28.49 -9.07
CA GLU A 55 2.41 -29.30 -10.12
C GLU A 55 2.72 -28.76 -11.52
N LEU A 56 2.84 -27.45 -11.68
CA LEU A 56 3.32 -26.81 -12.92
C LEU A 56 4.73 -27.27 -13.26
N ILE A 57 5.63 -27.30 -12.27
CA ILE A 57 7.02 -27.73 -12.47
C ILE A 57 7.10 -29.19 -12.94
N VAL A 58 6.31 -30.09 -12.33
CA VAL A 58 6.23 -31.51 -12.75
C VAL A 58 5.74 -31.63 -14.20
N ARG A 59 4.66 -30.92 -14.54
CA ARG A 59 3.98 -31.04 -15.84
C ARG A 59 4.76 -30.39 -16.99
N GLU A 60 5.27 -29.17 -16.79
CA GLU A 60 5.83 -28.35 -17.88
C GLU A 60 7.31 -28.63 -18.11
N LEU A 61 8.07 -28.86 -17.04
CA LEU A 61 9.50 -29.14 -17.13
C LEU A 61 9.80 -30.65 -17.13
N GLY A 62 8.77 -31.49 -17.02
CA GLY A 62 8.92 -32.95 -16.94
C GLY A 62 9.67 -33.39 -15.68
N ALA A 63 9.58 -32.60 -14.61
CA ALA A 63 10.25 -32.90 -13.35
C ALA A 63 9.57 -34.11 -12.65
N THR A 64 10.33 -34.79 -11.79
CA THR A 64 9.82 -35.89 -10.97
C THR A 64 10.07 -35.60 -9.50
N VAL A 65 9.05 -35.82 -8.67
CA VAL A 65 9.21 -35.75 -7.21
C VAL A 65 9.93 -36.99 -6.73
N LEU A 66 11.04 -36.77 -6.04
CA LEU A 66 11.81 -37.86 -5.43
C LEU A 66 11.38 -38.07 -3.98
N GLU A 67 11.39 -36.99 -3.20
CA GLU A 67 11.07 -36.99 -1.79
C GLU A 67 10.33 -35.69 -1.45
N GLU A 68 9.29 -35.79 -0.63
CA GLU A 68 8.51 -34.66 -0.13
C GLU A 68 8.71 -34.59 1.40
N PHE A 69 8.97 -33.38 1.91
CA PHE A 69 9.22 -33.14 3.33
C PHE A 69 8.26 -32.07 3.85
N ASP A 70 7.47 -32.43 4.85
CA ASP A 70 6.68 -31.48 5.63
C ASP A 70 7.57 -30.75 6.63
N ASN A 71 7.58 -29.41 6.57
CA ASN A 71 8.37 -28.55 7.44
C ASN A 71 7.45 -27.92 8.48
N GLU A 72 7.07 -28.70 9.49
CA GLU A 72 6.28 -28.23 10.64
C GLU A 72 7.12 -27.49 11.70
#